data_AF-A0A8C3SGY4-F1
#
_entry.id   AF-A0A8C3SGY4-F1
#
_cell.length_a   1.000
_cell.length_b   1.000
_cell.length_c   1.000
_cell.angle_alpha   90.00
_cell.angle_beta   90.00
_cell.angle_gamma   90.00
#
_symmetry.space_group_name_H-M   'P 1'
#
loop_
_entity.id
_entity.type
_entity.pdbx_description
1 polymer ?
#
loop_
_entity_poly.entity_id
_entity_poly.type
_entity_poly.pdbx_seq_one_letter_code
_entity_poly.pdbx_strand_id
1 'polypeptide(L)'
;MGYESLKRCITERQKSNNLSQQIERQLKCLAFQNPGPQVADFNPETREQKKKERMAKMNQDFFYKHKTMKKYDKHGRLLCNNMDLCDCLEKNCLGCFYPCPKCNSNKCGPECRCNRKWVYDRIETEAGEVISMLPFFVPE
;
A
#
# COMPACT_ATOMS: atom_id res chain seq x y z
N MET A 1 15.50 1.29 -81.45
CA MET A 1 14.20 0.87 -80.87
C MET A 1 14.33 -0.03 -79.63
N GLY A 2 15.33 -0.91 -79.51
CA GLY A 2 15.42 -1.85 -78.38
C GLY A 2 15.85 -1.25 -77.03
N TYR A 3 16.70 -0.22 -77.02
CA TYR A 3 17.29 0.30 -75.78
C TYR A 3 16.34 1.21 -74.98
N GLU A 4 15.53 2.06 -75.63
CA GLU A 4 14.45 2.82 -74.97
C GLU A 4 13.40 1.90 -74.36
N SER A 5 12.99 0.85 -75.07
CA SER A 5 12.02 -0.11 -74.57
C SER A 5 12.54 -0.83 -73.33
N LEU A 6 13.83 -1.19 -73.31
CA LEU A 6 14.48 -1.79 -72.14
C LEU A 6 14.55 -0.78 -70.98
N LYS A 7 14.94 0.47 -71.24
CA LYS A 7 14.98 1.55 -70.22
C LYS A 7 13.60 1.84 -69.63
N ARG A 8 12.54 1.79 -70.44
CA ARG A 8 11.16 1.98 -70.01
C ARG A 8 10.71 0.85 -69.07
N CYS A 9 10.98 -0.40 -69.43
CA CYS A 9 10.65 -1.55 -68.59
C CYS A 9 11.40 -1.52 -67.25
N ILE A 10 12.69 -1.16 -67.25
CA ILE A 10 13.50 -1.02 -66.02
C ILE A 10 12.93 0.09 -65.12
N THR A 11 12.58 1.24 -65.68
CA THR A 11 12.03 2.38 -64.91
C THR A 11 10.63 2.10 -64.36
N GLU A 12 9.77 1.39 -65.11
CA GLU A 12 8.45 0.95 -64.62
C GLU A 12 8.58 -0.04 -63.46
N ARG A 13 9.52 -0.99 -63.55
CA ARG A 13 9.80 -1.95 -62.48
C ARG A 13 10.37 -1.27 -61.23
N GLN A 14 11.24 -0.28 -61.41
CA GLN A 14 11.77 0.54 -60.31
C GLN A 14 10.68 1.37 -59.63
N LYS A 15 9.75 1.97 -60.40
CA LYS A 15 8.59 2.68 -59.86
C LYS A 15 7.68 1.75 -59.06
N SER A 16 7.39 0.55 -59.57
CA SER A 16 6.58 -0.44 -58.86
C SER A 16 7.21 -0.87 -57.53
N ASN A 17 8.53 -1.10 -57.52
CA ASN A 17 9.26 -1.46 -56.30
C ASN A 17 9.25 -0.32 -55.28
N ASN A 18 9.40 0.93 -55.74
CA ASN A 18 9.37 2.11 -54.87
C ASN A 18 7.97 2.32 -54.25
N LEU A 19 6.91 2.13 -55.04
CA LEU A 19 5.53 2.18 -54.56
C LEU A 19 5.25 1.09 -53.52
N SER A 20 5.70 -0.14 -53.75
CA SER A 20 5.54 -1.24 -52.78
C SER A 20 6.24 -0.94 -51.45
N GLN A 21 7.46 -0.41 -51.49
CA GLN A 21 8.21 0.00 -50.29
C GLN A 21 7.53 1.16 -49.56
N GLN A 22 6.92 2.10 -50.29
CA GLN A 22 6.15 3.20 -49.70
C GLN A 22 4.89 2.68 -49.00
N ILE A 23 4.17 1.74 -49.61
CA ILE A 23 3.00 1.10 -49.01
C ILE A 23 3.37 0.34 -47.74
N GLU A 24 4.44 -0.46 -47.75
CA GLU A 24 4.90 -1.18 -46.55
C GLU A 24 5.25 -0.24 -45.40
N ARG A 25 5.91 0.89 -45.70
CA ARG A 25 6.21 1.92 -44.69
C ARG A 25 4.94 2.52 -44.10
N GLN A 26 3.95 2.83 -44.93
CA GLN A 26 2.67 3.35 -44.46
C GLN A 26 1.90 2.33 -43.62
N LEU A 27 1.86 1.05 -44.04
CA LEU A 27 1.24 -0.02 -43.27
C LEU A 27 1.93 -0.20 -41.90
N LYS A 28 3.25 -0.07 -41.84
CA LYS A 28 4.00 -0.12 -40.58
C LYS A 28 3.70 1.06 -39.65
N CYS A 29 3.45 2.25 -40.21
CA CYS A 29 3.03 3.42 -39.43
C CYS A 29 1.57 3.34 -38.95
N LEU A 30 0.71 2.61 -39.68
CA LEU A 30 -0.69 2.36 -39.32
C LEU A 30 -0.85 1.20 -38.33
N ALA A 31 0.14 0.30 -38.24
CA ALA A 31 0.13 -0.78 -37.28
C ALA A 31 0.15 -0.24 -35.84
N PHE A 32 -0.73 -0.77 -34.99
CA PHE A 32 -0.69 -0.48 -33.57
C PHE A 32 0.65 -0.96 -33.00
N GLN A 33 1.51 -0.04 -32.58
CA GLN A 33 2.80 -0.36 -31.95
C GLN A 33 2.63 -0.95 -30.55
N ASN A 34 1.45 -0.78 -29.97
CA ASN A 34 1.11 -1.29 -28.65
C ASN A 34 -0.35 -1.77 -28.68
N PRO A 35 -0.64 -2.88 -29.38
CA PRO A 35 -1.95 -3.47 -29.28
C PRO A 35 -2.15 -3.81 -27.81
N GLY A 36 -3.21 -3.27 -27.20
CA GLY A 36 -3.55 -3.61 -25.82
C GLY A 36 -3.68 -5.13 -25.64
N PRO A 37 -3.82 -5.62 -24.40
CA PRO A 37 -4.02 -7.03 -24.13
C PRO A 37 -5.06 -7.61 -25.09
N GLN A 38 -4.76 -8.75 -25.74
CA GLN A 38 -5.70 -9.36 -26.67
C GLN A 38 -7.04 -9.58 -25.95
N VAL A 39 -8.09 -8.89 -26.42
CA VAL A 39 -9.45 -9.00 -25.89
C VAL A 39 -10.22 -10.17 -26.50
N ALA A 40 -9.59 -10.96 -27.38
CA ALA A 40 -10.21 -12.14 -27.99
C ALA A 40 -10.65 -13.16 -26.93
N ASP A 41 -9.88 -13.29 -25.84
CA ASP A 41 -10.21 -14.15 -24.70
C ASP A 41 -10.81 -13.34 -23.53
N PHE A 42 -11.51 -12.25 -23.82
CA PHE A 42 -12.15 -11.44 -22.79
C PHE A 42 -13.31 -12.21 -22.15
N ASN A 43 -13.02 -12.85 -21.03
CA ASN A 43 -14.01 -13.48 -20.16
C ASN A 43 -14.16 -12.65 -18.86
N PRO A 44 -15.30 -11.95 -18.68
CA PRO A 44 -15.56 -11.13 -17.49
C PRO A 44 -15.51 -11.92 -16.18
N GLU A 45 -15.98 -13.16 -16.19
CA GLU A 45 -16.08 -14.00 -14.99
C GLU A 45 -14.71 -14.41 -14.47
N THR A 46 -13.81 -14.87 -15.36
CA THR A 46 -12.44 -15.22 -14.96
C THR A 46 -11.65 -14.01 -14.48
N ARG A 47 -11.94 -12.80 -14.99
CA ARG A 47 -11.32 -11.55 -14.50
C ARG A 47 -11.79 -11.21 -13.08
N GLU A 48 -13.09 -11.32 -12.81
CA GLU A 48 -13.64 -11.09 -11.47
C GLU A 48 -13.15 -12.17 -10.49
N GLN A 49 -13.06 -13.43 -10.91
CA GLN A 49 -12.49 -14.51 -10.10
C GLN A 49 -11.02 -14.21 -9.72
N LYS A 50 -10.17 -13.88 -10.71
CA LYS A 50 -8.76 -13.51 -10.48
C LYS A 50 -8.61 -12.28 -9.60
N LYS A 51 -9.51 -11.30 -9.73
CA LYS A 51 -9.55 -10.11 -8.86
C LYS A 51 -9.87 -10.48 -7.42
N LYS A 52 -10.90 -11.32 -7.20
CA LYS A 52 -11.27 -11.84 -5.87
C LYS A 52 -10.12 -12.62 -5.23
N GLU A 53 -9.47 -13.51 -5.99
CA GLU A 53 -8.32 -14.29 -5.53
C GLU A 53 -7.13 -13.40 -5.13
N ARG A 54 -6.80 -12.38 -5.94
CA ARG A 54 -5.74 -11.41 -5.61
C ARG A 54 -6.06 -10.62 -4.34
N MET A 55 -7.32 -10.17 -4.19
CA MET A 55 -7.76 -9.46 -2.98
C MET A 55 -7.73 -10.37 -1.75
N ALA A 56 -8.14 -11.63 -1.88
CA ALA A 56 -8.08 -12.61 -0.80
C ALA A 56 -6.63 -12.86 -0.35
N LYS A 57 -5.69 -13.02 -1.29
CA LYS A 57 -4.27 -13.20 -1.00
C LYS A 57 -3.66 -11.97 -0.32
N MET A 58 -3.99 -10.76 -0.80
CA MET A 58 -3.54 -9.51 -0.17
C MET A 58 -4.09 -9.35 1.25
N ASN A 59 -5.35 -9.70 1.48
CA ASN A 59 -5.96 -9.71 2.80
C ASN A 59 -5.24 -10.72 3.72
N GLN A 60 -4.98 -11.93 3.23
CA GLN A 60 -4.27 -12.97 3.96
C GLN A 60 -2.87 -12.48 4.40
N ASP A 61 -2.09 -11.89 3.49
CA ASP A 61 -0.79 -11.30 3.80
C ASP A 61 -0.87 -10.14 4.81
N PHE A 62 -1.98 -9.40 4.84
CA PHE A 62 -2.24 -8.32 5.81
C PHE A 62 -2.66 -8.81 7.20
N PHE A 63 -3.29 -9.99 7.28
CA PHE A 63 -3.68 -10.61 8.54
C PHE A 63 -2.50 -11.34 9.21
N TYR A 64 -1.57 -11.92 8.42
CA TYR A 64 -0.39 -12.62 8.95
C TYR A 64 0.80 -11.70 9.25
N LYS A 65 0.90 -10.53 8.62
CA LYS A 65 1.87 -9.50 9.02
C LYS A 65 1.33 -8.77 10.25
N HIS A 66 1.65 -9.29 11.44
CA HIS A 66 1.50 -8.65 12.76
C HIS A 66 1.08 -7.19 12.68
N LYS A 67 -0.22 -6.96 12.54
CA LYS A 67 -0.78 -5.62 12.58
C LYS A 67 -0.58 -5.20 14.01
N THR A 68 0.51 -4.49 14.33
CA THR A 68 0.84 -4.01 15.69
C THR A 68 -0.46 -3.53 16.32
N MET A 69 -1.00 -4.39 17.18
CA MET A 69 -2.37 -4.22 17.65
C MET A 69 -2.34 -2.99 18.52
N LYS A 70 -3.33 -2.12 18.32
CA LYS A 70 -3.50 -0.99 19.24
C LYS A 70 -3.55 -1.58 20.65
N LYS A 71 -2.91 -0.91 21.59
CA LYS A 71 -2.99 -1.28 23.01
C LYS A 71 -4.07 -0.47 23.71
N TYR A 72 -4.38 0.70 23.15
CA TYR A 72 -5.41 1.61 23.63
C TYR A 72 -6.51 1.83 22.61
N ASP A 73 -7.72 2.06 23.10
CA ASP A 73 -8.89 2.44 22.32
C ASP A 73 -8.88 3.94 21.95
N LYS A 74 -9.95 4.41 21.31
CA LYS A 74 -10.11 5.83 20.92
C LYS A 74 -10.22 6.81 22.10
N HIS A 75 -10.54 6.33 23.30
CA HIS A 75 -10.69 7.11 24.52
C HIS A 75 -9.44 7.06 25.42
N GLY A 76 -8.41 6.31 25.02
CA GLY A 76 -7.20 6.13 25.81
C GLY A 76 -7.33 5.05 26.90
N ARG A 77 -8.29 4.13 26.78
CA ARG A 77 -8.42 2.96 27.67
C ARG A 77 -7.76 1.75 27.06
N LEU A 78 -7.17 0.91 27.89
CA LEU A 78 -6.47 -0.30 27.44
C LEU A 78 -7.44 -1.31 26.87
N LEU A 79 -7.08 -1.94 25.74
CA LEU A 79 -7.95 -2.91 25.08
C LEU A 79 -7.98 -4.27 25.77
N CYS A 80 -6.95 -4.63 26.54
CA CYS A 80 -6.90 -5.93 27.21
C CYS A 80 -7.88 -6.04 28.39
N ASN A 81 -8.20 -4.93 29.06
CA ASN A 81 -9.00 -4.92 30.29
C ASN A 81 -9.90 -3.68 30.46
N ASN A 82 -9.98 -2.81 29.46
CA ASN A 82 -10.75 -1.55 29.45
C ASN A 82 -10.37 -0.53 30.54
N MET A 83 -9.20 -0.68 31.18
CA MET A 83 -8.75 0.26 32.21
C MET A 83 -8.24 1.58 31.63
N ASP A 84 -8.60 2.69 32.26
CA ASP A 84 -8.08 4.03 31.96
C ASP A 84 -6.78 4.32 32.75
N LEU A 85 -5.74 3.51 32.50
CA LEU A 85 -4.45 3.65 33.18
C LEU A 85 -3.68 4.88 32.67
N CYS A 86 -3.25 5.73 33.61
CA CYS A 86 -2.39 6.87 33.32
C CYS A 86 -1.00 6.41 32.87
N ASP A 87 -0.32 7.21 32.04
CA ASP A 87 1.06 6.89 31.61
C ASP A 87 2.09 6.89 32.75
N CYS A 88 1.74 7.35 33.96
CA CYS A 88 2.57 7.17 35.16
C CYS A 88 2.50 5.76 35.77
N LEU A 89 1.63 4.89 35.23
CA LEU A 89 1.39 3.50 35.63
C LEU A 89 0.72 3.30 37.01
N GLU A 90 0.31 4.37 37.68
CA GLU A 90 -0.44 4.30 38.94
C GLU A 90 -1.94 4.03 38.69
N LYS A 91 -2.49 3.00 39.34
CA LYS A 91 -3.86 2.49 39.10
C LYS A 91 -4.94 3.52 39.41
N ASN A 92 -4.76 4.23 40.53
CA ASN A 92 -5.76 5.18 41.04
C ASN A 92 -5.45 6.63 40.68
N CYS A 93 -4.53 6.87 39.73
CA CYS A 93 -4.16 8.20 39.30
C CYS A 93 -5.35 8.90 38.62
N LEU A 94 -5.77 10.05 39.15
CA LEU A 94 -6.80 10.90 38.53
C LEU A 94 -6.28 11.64 37.28
N GLY A 95 -4.97 11.71 37.11
CA GLY A 95 -4.25 12.40 36.04
C GLY A 95 -3.14 13.28 36.63
N CYS A 96 -1.89 13.02 36.24
CA CYS A 96 -0.71 13.73 36.75
C CYS A 96 0.03 14.54 35.68
N PHE A 97 -0.42 14.47 34.43
CA PHE A 97 0.16 15.21 33.32
C PHE A 97 -0.68 16.44 32.97
N TYR A 98 -0.07 17.37 32.24
CA TYR A 98 -0.81 18.47 31.64
C TYR A 98 -1.88 17.97 30.66
N PRO A 99 -2.96 18.75 30.45
CA PRO A 99 -4.03 18.36 29.52
C PRO A 99 -3.49 18.03 28.13
N CYS A 100 -3.78 16.82 27.66
CA CYS A 100 -3.34 16.37 26.35
C CYS A 100 -3.94 17.25 25.24
N PRO A 101 -3.15 17.81 24.30
CA PRO A 101 -3.68 18.66 23.24
C PRO A 101 -4.59 17.91 22.24
N LYS A 102 -4.56 16.57 22.22
CA LYS A 102 -5.37 15.74 21.30
C LYS A 102 -6.71 15.29 21.90
N CYS A 103 -6.75 14.96 23.18
CA CYS A 103 -7.93 14.37 23.83
C CYS A 103 -8.34 15.06 25.13
N ASN A 104 -7.62 16.10 25.55
CA ASN A 104 -7.83 16.88 26.78
C ASN A 104 -7.74 16.08 28.09
N SER A 105 -7.28 14.83 28.04
CA SER A 105 -7.04 14.00 29.22
C SER A 105 -5.74 14.39 29.93
N ASN A 106 -5.75 14.41 31.26
CA ASN A 106 -4.57 14.61 32.12
C ASN A 106 -3.81 13.31 32.41
N LYS A 107 -4.15 12.22 31.72
CA LYS A 107 -3.56 10.88 31.91
C LYS A 107 -2.60 10.47 30.80
N CYS A 108 -2.47 11.26 29.74
CA CYS A 108 -1.49 11.02 28.68
C CYS A 108 -0.15 11.64 29.06
N GLY A 109 0.94 10.93 28.84
CA GLY A 109 2.30 11.46 28.92
C GLY A 109 2.64 12.30 27.68
N PRO A 110 3.89 12.23 27.19
CA PRO A 110 4.32 12.98 26.00
C PRO A 110 3.52 12.67 24.73
N GLU A 111 3.07 11.41 24.59
CA GLU A 111 2.23 10.96 23.49
C GLU A 111 0.81 10.60 23.97
N CYS A 112 -0.20 11.03 23.21
CA CYS A 112 -1.60 10.72 23.49
C CYS A 112 -1.84 9.20 23.51
N ARG A 113 -2.57 8.72 24.53
CA ARG A 113 -2.95 7.30 24.66
C ARG A 113 -3.98 6.86 23.61
N CYS A 114 -4.81 7.76 23.07
CA CYS A 114 -5.86 7.41 22.12
C CYS A 114 -5.30 6.67 20.88
N ASN A 115 -5.77 5.44 20.64
CA ASN A 115 -5.36 4.55 19.56
C ASN A 115 -3.87 4.18 19.53
N ARG A 116 -3.14 4.39 20.64
CA ARG A 116 -1.72 4.11 20.74
C ARG A 116 -1.45 2.60 20.68
N LYS A 117 -0.31 2.21 20.10
CA LYS A 117 0.09 0.81 19.85
C LYS A 117 1.09 0.25 20.87
N TRP A 118 1.40 1.02 21.89
CA TRP A 118 2.39 0.66 22.91
C TRP A 118 1.93 1.14 24.29
N VAL A 119 2.48 0.51 25.33
CA VAL A 119 2.30 0.86 26.74
C VAL A 119 3.68 0.96 27.36
N TYR A 120 3.87 1.81 28.38
CA TYR A 120 5.10 1.76 29.18
C TYR A 120 5.09 0.51 30.05
N ASP A 121 6.20 -0.22 30.06
CA ASP A 121 6.33 -1.41 30.92
C ASP A 121 6.71 -1.02 32.35
N ARG A 122 7.61 -0.06 32.49
CA ARG A 122 8.10 0.45 33.78
C ARG A 122 8.72 1.83 33.64
N ILE A 123 8.78 2.56 34.75
CA ILE A 123 9.46 3.84 34.89
C ILE A 123 10.60 3.65 35.89
N GLU A 124 11.81 4.00 35.48
CA GLU A 124 13.03 3.82 36.28
C GLU A 124 13.83 5.12 36.38
N THR A 125 14.58 5.27 37.47
CA THR A 125 15.57 6.34 37.61
C THR A 125 16.81 6.06 36.76
N GLU A 126 17.69 7.05 36.60
CA GLU A 126 18.99 6.86 35.93
C GLU A 126 19.88 5.82 36.65
N ALA A 127 19.66 5.62 37.95
CA ALA A 127 20.34 4.59 38.75
C ALA A 127 19.71 3.19 38.61
N GLY A 128 18.62 3.04 37.84
CA GLY A 128 17.91 1.77 37.64
C GLY A 128 16.90 1.43 38.74
N GLU A 129 16.55 2.38 39.60
CA GLU A 129 15.52 2.15 40.63
C GLU A 129 14.13 2.26 40.00
N VAL A 130 13.30 1.22 40.21
CA VAL A 130 11.96 1.16 39.63
C VAL A 130 10.99 2.04 40.43
N ILE A 131 10.46 3.08 39.79
CA ILE A 131 9.46 4.00 40.36
C ILE A 131 8.06 3.40 40.24
N SER A 132 7.71 2.89 39.07
CA SER A 132 6.42 2.25 38.82
C SER A 132 6.51 1.21 37.72
N MET A 133 5.61 0.22 37.77
CA MET A 133 5.53 -0.85 36.78
C MET A 133 4.10 -1.03 36.31
N LEU A 134 3.96 -1.54 35.08
CA LEU A 134 2.69 -1.87 34.50
C LEU A 134 1.97 -2.90 35.40
N PRO A 135 0.78 -2.57 35.93
CA PRO A 135 0.19 -3.38 36.98
C PRO A 135 -0.59 -4.61 36.47
N PHE A 136 -0.56 -4.87 35.17
CA PHE A 136 -1.25 -5.97 34.52
C PHE A 136 -0.44 -6.48 33.33
N PHE A 137 -0.71 -7.73 32.95
CA PHE A 137 -0.17 -8.31 31.73
C PHE A 137 -0.88 -7.73 30.50
N VAL A 138 -0.12 -7.27 29.51
CA VAL A 138 -0.64 -6.79 28.22
C VAL A 138 -0.15 -7.75 27.12
N PRO A 139 -1.05 -8.49 26.45
CA PRO A 139 -0.68 -9.36 25.34
C PRO A 139 -0.05 -8.57 24.19
N GLU A 140 0.90 -9.18 23.47
CA GLU A 140 1.57 -8.60 22.29
C GLU A 140 0.65 -8.33 21.09
#